data_AF-D1C6C3-F1
#
_entry.id   AF-D1C6C3-F1
#
_cell.length_a   1.000
_cell.length_b   1.000
_cell.length_c   1.000
_cell.angle_alpha   90.00
_cell.angle_beta   90.00
_cell.angle_gamma   90.00
#
_symmetry.space_group_name_H-M   'P 1'
#
loop_
_entity.id
_entity.type
_entity.pdbx_description
1 polymer ?
#
loop_
_entity_poly.entity_id
_entity_poly.type
_entity_poly.pdbx_seq_one_letter_code
_entity_poly.pdbx_strand_id
1 'polypeptide(L)'
;MTATSSKREQRPVLDLPRSSFEIVGELLALIGIIVTVAILLYAWPDLPDRVPTHFGVTGEPDSWGSKTSVLFPPLVMMALYAGLTILNRFPHIFNYPRVITEENAPRQYRLARTLMTWLKAELVWLFAFLEWSIVRTAQGESTGIGVVFLPVMLIVLFGTLGIYFWVSARKA
;
A
#
# COMPACT_ATOMS: atom_id res chain seq x y z
N MET A 1 38.35 29.99 0.80
CA MET A 1 37.11 29.37 0.29
C MET A 1 36.72 28.27 1.27
N THR A 2 35.83 28.61 2.20
CA THR A 2 35.33 27.72 3.25
C THR A 2 34.44 26.66 2.63
N ALA A 3 34.85 25.40 2.72
CA ALA A 3 33.99 24.27 2.43
C ALA A 3 32.85 24.26 3.45
N THR A 4 31.71 24.83 3.08
CA THR A 4 30.43 24.57 3.75
C THR A 4 30.04 23.14 3.43
N SER A 5 30.65 22.19 4.16
CA SER A 5 30.12 20.84 4.30
C SER A 5 28.69 21.00 4.82
N SER A 6 27.74 20.84 3.89
CA SER A 6 26.32 20.91 4.15
C SER A 6 25.99 19.88 5.22
N LYS A 7 25.69 20.36 6.43
CA LYS A 7 24.97 19.62 7.47
C LYS A 7 23.62 19.17 6.92
N ARG A 8 23.57 18.15 6.05
CA ARG A 8 22.53 17.15 6.18
C ARG A 8 22.87 16.43 7.47
N GLU A 9 22.37 16.99 8.57
CA GLU A 9 22.52 16.48 9.93
C GLU A 9 22.40 14.95 9.90
N GLN A 10 23.47 14.25 10.28
CA GLN A 10 23.50 12.79 10.27
C GLN A 10 22.44 12.28 11.24
N ARG A 11 21.26 11.96 10.71
CA ARG A 11 20.18 11.40 11.51
C ARG A 11 20.66 10.07 12.12
N PRO A 12 20.31 9.78 13.39
CA PRO A 12 20.79 8.56 14.03
C PRO A 12 20.26 7.33 13.29
N VAL A 13 21.14 6.38 12.99
CA VAL A 13 20.73 5.09 12.42
C VAL A 13 20.46 4.15 13.59
N LEU A 14 19.19 3.79 13.78
CA LEU A 14 18.74 3.01 14.93
C LEU A 14 18.22 1.66 14.46
N ASP A 15 18.62 0.59 15.16
CA ASP A 15 17.95 -0.69 15.08
C ASP A 15 16.81 -0.72 16.11
N LEU A 16 15.57 -0.78 15.62
CA LEU A 16 14.37 -0.69 16.45
C LEU A 16 13.52 -1.95 16.24
N PRO A 17 13.13 -2.64 17.34
CA PRO A 17 12.24 -3.79 17.23
C PRO A 17 10.89 -3.37 16.63
N ARG A 18 10.28 -4.27 15.85
CA ARG A 18 8.92 -4.08 15.34
C ARG A 18 7.93 -4.06 16.49
N SER A 19 7.01 -3.11 16.48
CA SER A 19 5.86 -3.11 17.39
C SER A 19 4.85 -4.20 17.00
N SER A 20 4.02 -4.63 17.95
CA SER A 20 2.93 -5.57 17.67
C SER A 20 1.98 -5.05 16.58
N PHE A 21 1.76 -3.74 16.54
CA PHE A 21 0.90 -3.12 15.53
C PHE A 21 1.51 -3.14 14.12
N GLU A 22 2.84 -3.00 14.00
CA GLU A 22 3.55 -3.26 12.73
C GLU A 22 3.46 -4.74 12.33
N ILE A 23 3.56 -5.66 13.28
CA ILE A 23 3.46 -7.10 13.00
C ILE A 23 2.06 -7.44 12.48
N VAL A 24 1.00 -6.92 13.11
CA VAL A 24 -0.37 -7.12 12.66
C VAL A 24 -0.57 -6.58 11.24
N GLY A 25 -0.13 -5.35 10.95
CA GLY A 25 -0.22 -4.79 9.59
C GLY A 25 0.55 -5.62 8.55
N GLU A 26 1.72 -6.15 8.91
CA GLU A 26 2.49 -7.04 8.04
C GLU A 26 1.76 -8.36 7.77
N LEU A 27 1.18 -8.99 8.80
CA LEU A 27 0.41 -10.22 8.65
C LEU A 27 -0.84 -9.99 7.78
N LEU A 28 -1.54 -8.87 7.97
CA LEU A 28 -2.68 -8.50 7.13
C LEU A 28 -2.29 -8.32 5.67
N ALA A 29 -1.13 -7.71 5.40
CA ALA A 29 -0.61 -7.60 4.04
C ALA A 29 -0.28 -8.98 3.44
N LEU A 30 0.39 -9.87 4.20
CA LEU A 30 0.69 -11.23 3.74
C LEU A 30 -0.58 -12.04 3.45
N ILE A 31 -1.59 -11.94 4.30
CA ILE A 31 -2.90 -12.57 4.09
C ILE A 31 -3.54 -12.04 2.80
N GLY A 32 -3.52 -10.73 2.57
CA GLY A 32 -4.06 -10.14 1.35
C GLY A 32 -3.36 -10.65 0.08
N ILE A 33 -2.05 -10.86 0.12
CA ILE A 33 -1.30 -11.49 -1.00
C ILE A 33 -1.78 -12.92 -1.24
N ILE A 34 -1.92 -13.72 -0.18
CA ILE A 34 -2.41 -15.11 -0.30
C ILE A 34 -3.82 -15.13 -0.88
N VAL A 35 -4.70 -14.24 -0.43
CA VAL A 35 -6.08 -14.11 -0.95
C VAL A 35 -6.07 -13.74 -2.43
N THR A 36 -5.25 -12.77 -2.83
CA THR A 36 -5.08 -12.35 -4.24
C THR A 36 -4.67 -13.55 -5.11
N VAL A 37 -3.61 -14.25 -4.73
CA VAL A 37 -3.15 -15.46 -5.45
C VAL A 37 -4.23 -16.55 -5.50
N ALA A 38 -4.97 -16.75 -4.40
CA ALA A 38 -6.06 -17.73 -4.35
C ALA A 38 -7.22 -17.37 -5.29
N ILE A 39 -7.62 -16.09 -5.35
CA ILE A 39 -8.65 -15.59 -6.28
C ILE A 39 -8.23 -15.91 -7.72
N LEU A 40 -7.00 -15.53 -8.08
CA LEU A 40 -6.47 -15.74 -9.42
C LEU A 40 -6.46 -17.22 -9.81
N LEU A 41 -5.89 -18.08 -8.96
CA LEU A 41 -5.78 -19.52 -9.24
C LEU A 41 -7.16 -20.20 -9.36
N TYR A 42 -8.10 -19.81 -8.49
CA TYR A 42 -9.46 -20.33 -8.51
C TYR A 42 -10.22 -19.91 -9.77
N ALA A 43 -10.13 -18.63 -10.15
CA ALA A 43 -10.88 -18.08 -11.28
C ALA A 43 -10.24 -18.38 -12.65
N TRP A 44 -8.94 -18.71 -12.69
CA TRP A 44 -8.20 -18.85 -13.95
C TRP A 44 -8.84 -19.79 -14.99
N PRO A 45 -9.38 -20.97 -14.64
CA PRO A 45 -9.99 -21.86 -15.62
C PRO A 45 -11.21 -21.24 -16.32
N ASP A 46 -12.02 -20.50 -15.55
CA ASP A 46 -13.32 -19.98 -15.99
C ASP A 46 -13.24 -18.53 -16.52
N LEU A 47 -12.08 -17.89 -16.42
CA LEU A 47 -11.88 -16.55 -16.96
C LEU A 47 -11.98 -16.56 -18.49
N PRO A 48 -12.81 -15.67 -19.09
CA PRO A 48 -12.92 -15.53 -20.53
C PRO A 48 -11.67 -14.91 -21.15
N ASP A 49 -11.59 -14.92 -22.49
CA ASP A 49 -10.47 -14.37 -23.25
C ASP A 49 -10.31 -12.86 -23.08
N ARG A 50 -11.35 -12.15 -22.63
CA ARG A 50 -11.34 -10.71 -22.41
C ARG A 50 -11.73 -10.34 -20.99
N VAL A 51 -10.93 -9.49 -20.36
CA VAL A 51 -11.15 -9.01 -18.98
C VAL A 51 -11.09 -7.48 -18.93
N PRO A 52 -11.76 -6.83 -17.97
CA PRO A 52 -11.61 -5.40 -17.75
C PRO A 52 -10.15 -5.02 -17.44
N THR A 53 -9.71 -3.90 -17.99
CA THR A 53 -8.38 -3.32 -17.71
C THR A 53 -8.44 -1.90 -17.16
N HIS A 54 -9.59 -1.24 -17.28
CA HIS A 54 -9.85 0.06 -16.68
C HIS A 54 -11.34 0.17 -16.33
N PHE A 55 -11.63 0.93 -15.28
CA PHE A 55 -12.98 1.25 -14.85
C PHE A 55 -13.15 2.76 -14.85
N GLY A 56 -14.25 3.23 -15.44
CA GLY A 56 -14.59 4.64 -15.51
C GLY A 56 -15.05 5.21 -14.17
N VAL A 57 -15.41 6.49 -14.16
CA VAL A 57 -15.87 7.20 -12.94
C VAL A 57 -17.15 6.62 -12.33
N THR A 58 -17.98 5.94 -13.13
CA THR A 58 -19.18 5.23 -12.68
C THR A 58 -18.86 3.87 -12.05
N GLY A 59 -17.61 3.44 -12.10
CA GLY A 59 -17.17 2.12 -11.66
C GLY A 59 -17.45 1.01 -12.68
N GLU A 60 -17.99 1.32 -13.87
CA GLU A 60 -18.17 0.37 -14.97
C GLU A 60 -16.90 0.23 -15.81
N PRO A 61 -16.64 -0.94 -16.42
CA PRO A 61 -15.47 -1.14 -17.26
C PRO A 61 -15.58 -0.35 -18.58
N ASP A 62 -14.64 0.55 -18.82
CA ASP A 62 -14.54 1.34 -20.07
C ASP A 62 -13.37 0.90 -20.96
N SER A 63 -12.55 -0.03 -20.49
CA SER A 63 -11.46 -0.67 -21.25
C SER A 63 -11.32 -2.14 -20.92
N TRP A 64 -10.90 -2.92 -21.91
CA TRP A 64 -10.84 -4.38 -21.86
C TRP A 64 -9.59 -4.90 -22.57
N GLY A 65 -8.92 -5.88 -21.98
CA GLY A 65 -7.72 -6.52 -22.51
C GLY A 65 -7.85 -8.04 -22.61
N SER A 66 -6.75 -8.72 -22.92
CA SER A 66 -6.69 -10.19 -22.96
C SER A 66 -6.78 -10.79 -21.56
N LYS A 67 -7.17 -12.06 -21.43
CA LYS A 67 -7.18 -12.83 -20.18
C LYS A 67 -5.95 -12.62 -19.30
N THR A 68 -4.76 -12.62 -19.90
CA THR A 68 -3.47 -12.43 -19.21
C THR A 68 -3.31 -11.05 -18.55
N SER A 69 -4.10 -10.04 -18.95
CA SER A 69 -4.08 -8.73 -18.32
C SER A 69 -4.46 -8.77 -16.84
N VAL A 70 -5.20 -9.79 -16.40
CA VAL A 70 -5.52 -10.01 -14.98
C VAL A 70 -4.28 -10.25 -14.11
N LEU A 71 -3.14 -10.63 -14.71
CA LEU A 71 -1.87 -10.84 -13.99
C LEU A 71 -1.17 -9.52 -13.64
N PHE A 72 -1.55 -8.40 -14.24
CA PHE A 72 -0.87 -7.13 -14.01
C PHE A 72 -1.07 -6.60 -12.58
N PRO A 73 -2.31 -6.52 -12.03
CA PRO A 73 -2.54 -6.12 -10.63
C PRO A 73 -1.69 -6.88 -9.59
N PRO A 74 -1.65 -8.24 -9.56
CA PRO A 74 -0.84 -8.94 -8.57
C PRO A 74 0.67 -8.74 -8.76
N LEU A 75 1.16 -8.56 -10.00
CA LEU A 75 2.58 -8.27 -10.24
C LEU A 75 2.97 -6.89 -9.69
N VAL A 76 2.15 -5.86 -9.93
CA VAL A 76 2.37 -4.51 -9.39
C VAL A 76 2.27 -4.53 -7.87
N MET A 77 1.27 -5.22 -7.32
CA MET A 77 1.11 -5.42 -5.87
C MET A 77 2.37 -6.01 -5.24
N MET A 78 2.91 -7.09 -5.81
CA MET A 78 4.11 -7.75 -5.30
C MET A 78 5.35 -6.84 -5.37
N ALA A 79 5.51 -6.11 -6.48
CA ALA A 79 6.60 -5.15 -6.63
C ALA A 79 6.52 -4.02 -5.59
N LEU A 80 5.33 -3.46 -5.38
CA LEU A 80 5.10 -2.42 -4.36
C LEU A 80 5.31 -2.96 -2.95
N TYR A 81 4.77 -4.14 -2.64
CA TYR A 81 4.96 -4.78 -1.34
C TYR A 81 6.44 -5.00 -1.03
N ALA A 82 7.22 -5.51 -2.00
CA ALA A 82 8.66 -5.71 -1.84
C ALA A 82 9.41 -4.38 -1.69
N GLY A 83 9.14 -3.40 -2.56
CA GLY A 83 9.77 -2.08 -2.53
C GLY A 83 9.52 -1.35 -1.20
N LEU A 84 8.28 -1.34 -0.73
CA LEU A 84 7.91 -0.74 0.56
C LEU A 84 8.53 -1.50 1.73
N THR A 85 8.65 -2.84 1.64
CA THR A 85 9.32 -3.64 2.67
C THR A 85 10.82 -3.34 2.78
N ILE A 86 11.49 -3.14 1.63
CA ILE A 86 12.89 -2.72 1.59
C ILE A 86 13.04 -1.31 2.15
N LEU A 87 12.20 -0.37 1.69
CA LEU A 87 12.19 1.00 2.16
C LEU A 87 11.99 1.10 3.68
N ASN A 88 11.12 0.25 4.25
CA ASN A 88 10.83 0.21 5.69
C ASN A 88 12.02 -0.20 6.57
N ARG A 89 13.10 -0.73 5.98
CA ARG A 89 14.36 -1.01 6.70
C ARG A 89 15.18 0.24 6.97
N PHE A 90 14.89 1.34 6.27
CA PHE A 90 15.68 2.57 6.33
C PHE A 90 14.83 3.78 6.74
N PRO A 91 14.21 3.80 7.95
CA PRO A 91 13.36 4.92 8.35
C PRO A 91 14.09 6.28 8.36
N HIS A 92 15.41 6.29 8.60
CA HIS A 92 16.20 7.52 8.65
C HIS A 92 16.20 8.34 7.35
N ILE A 93 15.91 7.72 6.19
CA ILE A 93 15.81 8.42 4.90
C ILE A 93 14.42 8.98 4.59
N PHE A 94 13.42 8.75 5.47
CA PHE A 94 12.04 9.19 5.22
C PHE A 94 11.90 10.71 5.35
N ASN A 95 10.81 11.22 4.79
CA ASN A 95 10.35 12.58 5.05
C ASN A 95 9.53 12.60 6.35
N TYR A 96 9.82 13.57 7.22
CA TYR A 96 9.18 13.73 8.52
C TYR A 96 8.56 15.13 8.64
N PRO A 97 7.40 15.27 9.32
CA PRO A 97 6.75 16.58 9.49
C PRO A 97 7.48 17.51 10.47
N ARG A 98 8.56 17.04 11.10
CA ARG A 98 9.42 17.81 12.00
C ARG A 98 10.87 17.38 11.88
N VAL A 99 11.77 18.24 12.33
CA VAL A 99 13.21 17.93 12.40
C VAL A 99 13.45 16.74 13.33
N ILE A 100 14.28 15.81 12.86
CA ILE A 100 14.66 14.61 13.60
C ILE A 100 15.86 14.91 14.48
N THR A 101 15.69 14.71 15.78
CA THR A 101 16.72 14.84 16.81
C THR A 101 17.00 13.46 17.43
N GLU A 102 18.13 13.28 18.09
CA GLU A 102 18.46 12.01 18.77
C GLU A 102 17.38 11.57 19.75
N GLU A 103 16.82 12.52 20.52
CA GLU A 103 15.75 12.29 21.48
C GLU A 103 14.45 11.79 20.81
N ASN A 104 14.07 12.36 19.66
CA ASN A 104 12.78 12.08 19.04
C ASN A 104 12.83 10.97 17.97
N ALA A 105 14.01 10.62 17.48
CA ALA A 105 14.20 9.67 16.39
C ALA A 105 13.56 8.29 16.66
N PRO A 106 13.71 7.66 17.85
CA PRO A 106 13.10 6.35 18.10
C PRO A 106 11.58 6.35 17.91
N ARG A 107 10.90 7.40 18.42
CA ARG A 107 9.44 7.54 18.30
C ARG A 107 9.04 7.81 16.85
N GLN A 108 9.69 8.77 16.20
CA GLN A 108 9.33 9.16 14.82
C GLN A 108 9.58 8.02 13.84
N TYR A 109 10.65 7.25 14.01
CA TYR A 109 10.97 6.12 13.14
C TYR A 109 9.96 5.00 13.29
N ARG A 110 9.53 4.67 14.52
CA ARG A 110 8.45 3.71 14.75
C ARG A 110 7.13 4.16 14.13
N LEU A 111 6.76 5.44 14.30
CA LEU A 111 5.53 5.98 13.70
C LEU A 111 5.56 5.92 12.18
N ALA A 112 6.67 6.31 11.55
CA ALA A 112 6.76 6.31 10.10
C ALA A 112 6.87 4.90 9.52
N ARG A 113 7.54 3.98 10.22
CA ARG A 113 7.52 2.55 9.85
C ARG A 113 6.14 1.94 9.94
N THR A 114 5.41 2.29 11.01
CA THR A 114 4.02 1.88 11.21
C THR A 114 3.14 2.38 10.08
N LEU A 115 3.22 3.68 9.74
CA LEU A 115 2.51 4.25 8.59
C LEU A 115 2.80 3.45 7.32
N MET A 116 4.08 3.21 7.02
CA MET A 116 4.47 2.52 5.80
C MET A 116 3.94 1.09 5.75
N THR A 117 3.91 0.39 6.89
CA THR A 117 3.32 -0.95 7.00
C THR A 117 1.81 -0.94 6.72
N TRP A 118 1.07 0.03 7.27
CA TRP A 118 -0.38 0.11 7.07
C TRP A 118 -0.76 0.56 5.66
N LEU A 119 -0.07 1.55 5.09
CA LEU A 119 -0.23 1.91 3.68
C LEU A 119 0.06 0.73 2.76
N LYS A 120 1.10 -0.07 3.08
CA LYS A 120 1.41 -1.30 2.33
C LYS A 120 0.27 -2.32 2.44
N ALA A 121 -0.32 -2.53 3.62
CA ALA A 121 -1.45 -3.43 3.80
C ALA A 121 -2.69 -2.95 3.03
N GLU A 122 -3.01 -1.66 3.10
CA GLU A 122 -4.12 -1.04 2.36
C GLU A 122 -3.93 -1.19 0.85
N LEU A 123 -2.71 -0.97 0.34
CA LEU A 123 -2.39 -1.19 -1.07
C LEU A 123 -2.59 -2.64 -1.49
N VAL A 124 -2.14 -3.61 -0.68
CA VAL A 124 -2.37 -5.03 -0.99
C VAL A 124 -3.86 -5.35 -1.08
N TRP A 125 -4.66 -4.93 -0.09
CA TRP A 125 -6.09 -5.19 -0.10
C TRP A 125 -6.84 -4.44 -1.20
N LEU A 126 -6.35 -3.26 -1.59
CA LEU A 126 -6.80 -2.55 -2.78
C LEU A 126 -6.60 -3.40 -4.04
N PHE A 127 -5.38 -3.92 -4.27
CA PHE A 127 -5.12 -4.77 -5.44
C PHE A 127 -5.89 -6.08 -5.40
N ALA A 128 -6.04 -6.70 -4.23
CA ALA A 128 -6.88 -7.90 -4.04
C ALA A 128 -8.34 -7.63 -4.44
N PHE A 129 -8.91 -6.51 -3.99
CA PHE A 129 -10.27 -6.11 -4.34
C PHE A 129 -10.41 -5.80 -5.83
N LEU A 130 -9.43 -5.11 -6.44
CA LEU A 130 -9.43 -4.84 -7.87
C LEU A 130 -9.38 -6.12 -8.70
N GLU A 131 -8.52 -7.08 -8.33
CA GLU A 131 -8.44 -8.37 -9.01
C GLU A 131 -9.75 -9.15 -8.88
N TRP A 132 -10.33 -9.21 -7.67
CA TRP A 132 -11.64 -9.83 -7.45
C TRP A 132 -12.73 -9.18 -8.33
N SER A 133 -12.72 -7.86 -8.44
CA SER A 133 -13.70 -7.13 -9.25
C SER A 133 -13.51 -7.37 -10.75
N ILE A 134 -12.26 -7.41 -11.23
CA ILE A 134 -11.94 -7.76 -12.62
C ILE A 134 -12.49 -9.16 -12.95
N VAL A 135 -12.24 -10.14 -12.07
CA VAL A 135 -12.73 -11.52 -12.22
C VAL A 135 -14.25 -11.54 -12.29
N ARG A 136 -14.92 -10.95 -11.30
CA ARG A 136 -16.39 -10.90 -11.20
C ARG A 136 -17.04 -10.24 -12.41
N THR A 137 -16.48 -9.13 -12.87
CA THR A 137 -16.99 -8.42 -14.04
C THR A 137 -16.72 -9.18 -15.34
N ALA A 138 -15.55 -9.82 -15.48
CA ALA A 138 -15.27 -10.67 -16.63
C ALA A 138 -16.22 -11.87 -16.73
N GLN A 139 -16.59 -12.47 -15.59
CA GLN A 139 -17.54 -13.58 -15.51
C GLN A 139 -19.01 -13.15 -15.66
N GLY A 140 -19.30 -11.84 -15.77
CA GLY A 140 -20.66 -11.32 -15.83
C GLY A 140 -21.41 -11.34 -14.49
N GLU A 141 -20.72 -11.59 -13.38
CA GLU A 141 -21.29 -11.62 -12.02
C GLU A 141 -21.37 -10.23 -11.37
N SER A 142 -20.80 -9.21 -12.00
CA SER A 142 -20.87 -7.81 -11.59
C SER A 142 -20.81 -6.88 -12.80
N THR A 143 -21.48 -5.73 -12.73
CA THR A 143 -21.37 -4.69 -13.76
C THR A 143 -20.11 -3.82 -13.60
N GLY A 144 -19.38 -3.93 -12.49
CA GLY A 144 -18.16 -3.14 -12.24
C GLY A 144 -17.67 -3.15 -10.79
N ILE A 145 -16.85 -2.17 -10.43
CA ILE A 145 -16.28 -1.96 -9.07
C ILE A 145 -17.20 -1.13 -8.15
N GLY A 146 -18.20 -0.44 -8.73
CA GLY A 146 -19.16 0.40 -8.02
C GLY A 146 -18.65 1.81 -7.67
N VAL A 147 -19.56 2.80 -7.71
CA VAL A 147 -19.23 4.23 -7.50
C VAL A 147 -18.69 4.58 -6.11
N VAL A 148 -19.01 3.76 -5.09
CA VAL A 148 -18.62 4.01 -3.70
C VAL A 148 -17.19 3.56 -3.41
N PHE A 149 -16.61 2.71 -4.26
CA PHE A 149 -15.25 2.19 -4.10
C PHE A 149 -14.22 3.31 -3.94
N LEU A 150 -14.20 4.27 -4.88
CA LEU A 150 -13.20 5.34 -4.89
C LEU A 150 -13.30 6.23 -3.63
N PRO A 151 -14.48 6.77 -3.24
CA PRO A 151 -14.63 7.50 -1.99
C PRO A 151 -14.15 6.72 -0.75
N VAL A 152 -14.52 5.44 -0.61
CA VAL A 152 -14.13 4.63 0.55
C VAL A 152 -12.63 4.41 0.58
N MET A 153 -12.02 4.06 -0.56
CA MET A 153 -10.57 3.88 -0.68
C MET A 153 -9.82 5.16 -0.28
N LEU A 154 -10.27 6.32 -0.77
CA LEU A 154 -9.66 7.61 -0.43
C LEU A 154 -9.79 7.92 1.08
N ILE A 155 -10.96 7.67 1.68
CA ILE A 155 -11.18 7.87 3.12
C ILE A 155 -10.23 6.99 3.93
N VAL A 156 -10.03 5.73 3.55
CA VAL A 156 -9.12 4.80 4.24
C VAL A 156 -7.67 5.31 4.14
N LEU A 157 -7.17 5.56 2.91
CA LEU A 157 -5.80 6.01 2.67
C LEU A 157 -5.49 7.35 3.38
N PHE A 158 -6.37 8.35 3.21
CA PHE A 158 -6.20 9.66 3.83
C PHE A 158 -6.46 9.63 5.33
N GLY A 159 -7.30 8.73 5.83
CA GLY A 159 -7.49 8.48 7.25
C GLY A 159 -6.20 8.02 7.91
N THR A 160 -5.53 7.02 7.33
CA THR A 160 -4.25 6.51 7.82
C THR A 160 -3.14 7.56 7.78
N LEU A 161 -3.05 8.33 6.69
CA LEU A 161 -2.13 9.48 6.61
C LEU A 161 -2.45 10.56 7.66
N GLY A 162 -3.72 10.93 7.80
CA GLY A 162 -4.18 11.96 8.73
C GLY A 162 -3.88 11.61 10.17
N ILE A 163 -4.14 10.36 10.57
CA ILE A 163 -3.78 9.84 11.90
C ILE A 163 -2.28 9.93 12.11
N TYR A 164 -1.45 9.49 11.15
CA TYR A 164 0.00 9.59 11.28
C TYR A 164 0.48 11.03 11.48
N PHE A 165 0.05 11.96 10.62
CA PHE A 165 0.48 13.35 10.73
C PHE A 165 0.05 13.97 12.05
N TRP A 166 -1.17 13.68 12.50
CA TRP A 166 -1.68 14.15 13.78
C TRP A 166 -0.87 13.59 14.97
N VAL A 167 -0.56 12.29 15.01
CA VAL A 167 0.24 11.69 16.08
C VAL A 167 1.71 12.13 16.03
N SER A 168 2.28 12.25 14.84
CA SER A 168 3.69 12.59 14.62
C SER A 168 3.99 14.06 14.96
N ALA A 169 3.03 14.97 14.71
CA ALA A 169 3.15 16.39 15.00
C ALA A 169 2.97 16.72 16.51
N ARG A 170 2.25 15.88 17.26
CA ARG A 170 2.09 16.06 18.71
C ARG A 170 3.42 15.89 19.44
N LYS A 171 3.72 16.83 20.35
CA LYS A 171 4.85 16.66 21.27
C LYS A 171 4.59 15.43 22.15
N ALA A 172 5.65 14.66 22.38
CA ALA A 172 5.67 13.63 23.41
C ALA A 172 5.57 14.29 24.78
#